data_AF-A0A844ICZ7-F1
#
_entry.id   AF-A0A844ICZ7-F1
#
_cell.length_a   1.000
_cell.length_b   1.000
_cell.length_c   1.000
_cell.angle_alpha   90.00
_cell.angle_beta   90.00
_cell.angle_gamma   90.00
#
_symmetry.space_group_name_H-M   'P 1'
#
loop_
_entity.id
_entity.type
_entity.pdbx_description
1 polymer ?
#
loop_
_entity_poly.entity_id
_entity_poly.type
_entity_poly.pdbx_seq_one_letter_code
_entity_poly.pdbx_strand_id
1 'polypeptide(L)' 'MSEIVWTETATNDLNRHYDFIALSNADAAVRAVQAIVSSGGSLQQNPRRGAIVDEIVGLRKLIVAFGKECELNKVQK' A
#
# COMPACT_ATOMS: atom_id res chain seq x y z
N MET A 1 -10.30 16.06 -10.41
CA MET A 1 -9.74 14.81 -9.85
C MET A 1 -8.25 15.03 -9.68
N SER A 2 -7.68 14.68 -8.54
CA SER A 2 -6.23 14.82 -8.32
C SER A 2 -5.45 13.73 -9.06
N GLU A 3 -4.24 14.07 -9.48
CA GLU A 3 -3.31 13.14 -10.11
C GLU A 3 -2.43 12.44 -9.07
N ILE A 4 -2.10 11.17 -9.32
CA ILE A 4 -1.11 10.44 -8.52
C ILE A 4 0.20 10.46 -9.25
N VAL A 5 1.23 10.96 -8.58
CA VAL A 5 2.60 10.96 -9.07
C VAL A 5 3.45 10.16 -8.08
N TRP A 6 4.12 9.12 -8.58
CA TRP A 6 5.08 8.34 -7.81
C TRP A 6 6.47 8.96 -7.95
N THR A 7 7.17 9.12 -6.83
CA THR A 7 8.59 9.50 -6.89
C THR A 7 9.42 8.32 -7.36
N GLU A 8 10.59 8.60 -7.93
CA GLU A 8 11.55 7.56 -8.33
C GLU A 8 11.94 6.67 -7.13
N THR A 9 12.15 7.29 -5.96
CA THR A 9 12.42 6.57 -4.71
C THR A 9 11.29 5.62 -4.32
N ALA A 10 10.03 6.02 -4.47
CA ALA A 10 8.89 5.17 -4.15
C ALA A 10 8.76 4.00 -5.14
N THR A 11 9.05 4.20 -6.42
CA THR A 11 9.10 3.11 -7.41
C THR A 11 10.23 2.11 -7.09
N ASN A 12 11.41 2.60 -6.72
CA ASN A 12 12.51 1.75 -6.27
C ASN A 12 12.17 0.98 -5.00
N ASP A 13 11.43 1.61 -4.06
CA ASP A 13 10.94 0.94 -2.88
C ASP A 13 9.96 -0.19 -3.21
N LEU A 14 9.05 -0.01 -4.17
CA LEU A 14 8.15 -1.08 -4.63
C LEU A 14 8.92 -2.29 -5.17
N ASN A 15 9.95 -2.05 -5.99
CA ASN A 15 10.82 -3.10 -6.51
C ASN A 15 11.55 -3.82 -5.37
N ARG A 16 12.13 -3.08 -4.41
CA ARG A 16 12.81 -3.68 -3.25
C ARG A 16 11.88 -4.58 -2.43
N HIS A 17 10.63 -4.16 -2.22
CA HIS A 17 9.65 -4.97 -1.49
C HIS A 17 9.29 -6.24 -2.27
N TYR A 18 9.09 -6.13 -3.57
CA TYR A 18 8.83 -7.28 -4.43
C TYR A 18 9.97 -8.29 -4.36
N ASP A 19 11.20 -7.85 -4.64
CA ASP A 19 12.38 -8.72 -4.68
C ASP A 19 12.57 -9.45 -3.36
N PHE A 20 12.43 -8.74 -2.24
CA PHE A 20 12.59 -9.32 -0.91
C PHE A 20 11.54 -10.41 -0.61
N ILE A 21 10.25 -10.15 -0.89
CA ILE A 21 9.18 -11.11 -0.61
C ILE A 21 9.24 -12.28 -1.59
N ALA A 22 9.63 -12.03 -2.84
CA ALA A 22 9.70 -13.04 -3.90
C ALA A 22 10.74 -14.14 -3.60
N LEU A 23 11.78 -13.85 -2.81
CA LEU A 23 12.73 -14.86 -2.32
C LEU A 23 12.06 -16.00 -1.54
N SER A 24 10.92 -15.72 -0.89
CA SER A 24 10.16 -16.71 -0.12
C SER A 24 8.85 -17.11 -0.79
N ASN A 25 8.13 -16.15 -1.38
CA ASN A 25 6.81 -16.39 -1.97
C ASN A 25 6.50 -15.33 -3.05
N ALA A 26 6.66 -15.71 -4.32
CA ALA A 26 6.41 -14.83 -5.47
C ALA A 26 4.97 -14.31 -5.53
N ASP A 27 3.97 -15.17 -5.28
CA ASP A 27 2.57 -14.74 -5.31
C ASP A 27 2.25 -13.71 -4.22
N ALA A 28 2.87 -13.85 -3.04
CA ALA A 28 2.74 -12.86 -1.96
C ALA A 28 3.39 -11.53 -2.34
N ALA A 29 4.52 -11.56 -3.05
CA ALA A 29 5.18 -10.35 -3.54
C ALA A 29 4.29 -9.58 -4.52
N VAL A 30 3.68 -10.30 -5.48
CA VAL A 30 2.71 -9.70 -6.43
C VAL A 30 1.54 -9.06 -5.69
N ARG A 31 0.92 -9.79 -4.74
CA ARG A 31 -0.19 -9.24 -3.94
C ARG A 31 0.19 -8.00 -3.14
N ALA A 32 1.41 -7.97 -2.59
CA ALA A 32 1.92 -6.83 -1.84
C ALA A 32 2.00 -5.56 -2.71
N VAL A 33 2.66 -5.66 -3.86
CA VAL A 33 2.80 -4.53 -4.79
C VAL A 33 1.43 -4.08 -5.31
N GLN A 34 0.57 -5.02 -5.71
CA GLN A 34 -0.78 -4.72 -6.20
C GLN A 34 -1.59 -3.93 -5.16
N ALA A 35 -1.58 -4.38 -3.90
CA ALA A 35 -2.31 -3.71 -2.82
C ALA A 35 -1.81 -2.28 -2.56
N ILE A 36 -0.49 -2.06 -2.61
CA ILE A 36 0.11 -0.72 -2.45
C ILE A 36 -0.30 0.19 -3.60
N VAL A 37 -0.16 -0.28 -4.85
CA VAL A 37 -0.51 0.50 -6.05
C VAL A 37 -2.00 0.84 -6.08
N SER A 38 -2.88 -0.13 -5.82
CA SER A 38 -4.34 0.10 -5.76
C SER A 38 -4.73 1.06 -4.63
N SER A 39 -4.09 0.95 -3.46
CA SER A 39 -4.31 1.86 -2.34
C SER A 39 -3.86 3.28 -2.67
N GLY A 40 -2.72 3.45 -3.34
CA GLY A 40 -2.26 4.74 -3.86
C GLY A 40 -3.24 5.34 -4.87
N GLY A 41 -3.72 4.54 -5.84
CA GLY A 41 -4.70 4.98 -6.83
C GLY A 41 -6.00 5.51 -6.21
N SER A 42 -6.45 4.92 -5.10
CA SER A 42 -7.66 5.39 -4.38
C SER A 42 -7.56 6.85 -3.88
N LEU A 43 -6.34 7.37 -3.69
CA LEU A 43 -6.12 8.74 -3.23
C LEU A 43 -6.51 9.79 -4.29
N GLN A 44 -6.68 9.41 -5.57
CA GLN A 44 -7.22 10.34 -6.58
C GLN A 44 -8.59 10.89 -6.19
N GLN A 45 -9.41 10.05 -5.54
CA GLN A 45 -10.77 10.38 -5.11
C GLN A 45 -10.79 10.98 -3.70
N ASN A 46 -9.93 10.50 -2.80
CA ASN A 46 -9.86 10.98 -1.43
C ASN A 46 -8.41 11.24 -0.97
N PRO A 47 -7.79 12.37 -1.36
CA PRO A 47 -6.37 12.65 -1.09
C PRO A 47 -6.01 12.75 0.39
N ARG A 48 -6.98 13.04 1.27
CA ARG A 48 -6.77 13.27 2.71
C ARG A 48 -7.07 12.06 3.58
N ARG A 49 -7.32 10.88 2.99
CA ARG A 49 -7.67 9.65 3.72
C ARG A 49 -6.58 9.14 4.66
N GLY A 50 -5.32 9.46 4.40
CA GLY A 50 -4.20 9.05 5.25
C GLY A 50 -4.18 9.77 6.60
N ALA A 51 -3.68 9.08 7.61
CA ALA A 51 -3.42 9.64 8.94
C ALA A 51 -2.30 10.70 8.86
N ILE A 52 -2.40 11.74 9.69
CA ILE A 52 -1.36 12.78 9.77
C ILE A 52 -0.13 12.19 10.45
N VAL A 53 1.05 12.56 9.97
CA VAL A 53 2.34 12.27 10.62
C VAL A 53 2.81 13.56 11.26
N ASP A 54 2.76 13.63 12.60
CA ASP A 54 2.99 14.87 13.34
C ASP A 54 4.43 15.39 13.21
N GLU A 55 5.38 14.49 12.93
CA GLU A 55 6.80 14.83 12.79
C GLU A 55 7.14 15.54 11.46
N ILE A 56 6.30 15.41 10.42
CA ILE A 56 6.59 15.92 9.07
C ILE A 56 5.37 16.62 8.49
N VAL A 57 5.46 17.95 8.37
CA VAL A 57 4.39 18.79 7.82
C VAL A 57 4.01 18.35 6.41
N GLY A 58 2.72 18.07 6.21
CA GLY A 58 2.17 17.68 4.91
C GLY A 58 2.31 16.19 4.59
N LEU A 59 3.05 15.42 5.39
CA LEU A 59 3.14 13.97 5.22
C LEU A 59 1.92 13.27 5.82
N ARG A 60 1.42 12.26 5.11
CA ARG A 60 0.34 11.39 5.58
C ARG A 60 0.72 9.94 5.42
N LYS A 61 0.34 9.13 6.41
CA LYS A 61 0.52 7.68 6.42
C LYS A 61 -0.76 7.01 5.95
N LEU A 62 -0.63 6.15 4.94
CA LEU A 62 -1.69 5.26 4.50
C LEU A 62 -1.34 3.82 4.90
N ILE A 63 -2.22 3.17 5.65
CA ILE A 63 -2.05 1.76 6.01
C ILE A 63 -2.59 0.91 4.87
N VAL A 64 -1.74 0.00 4.37
CA VAL A 64 -2.06 -0.96 3.29
C VAL A 64 -1.91 -2.35 3.86
N ALA A 65 -3.00 -3.11 3.92
CA ALA A 65 -2.97 -4.52 4.29
C ALA A 65 -2.76 -5.37 3.03
N PHE A 66 -1.79 -6.27 3.06
CA PHE A 66 -1.50 -7.17 1.92
C PHE A 66 -1.01 -8.57 2.34
N GLY A 67 -0.87 -8.82 3.64
CA GLY A 67 -0.67 -10.16 4.19
C GLY A 67 -1.98 -10.95 4.24
N LYS A 68 -1.96 -12.18 4.73
CA LYS A 68 -3.21 -12.91 5.03
C LYS A 68 -4.04 -12.06 5.99
N GLU A 69 -5.19 -11.61 5.53
CA GLU A 69 -6.25 -11.19 6.44
C GLU A 69 -6.55 -12.40 7.32
N CYS A 70 -6.48 -12.20 8.64
CA CYS A 70 -7.06 -13.16 9.56
C CYS A 70 -8.57 -13.09 9.30
N GLU A 71 -9.14 -14.12 8.64
CA GLU A 71 -10.58 -14.25 8.44
C GLU A 71 -11.27 -14.43 9.81
N LEU A 72 -11.40 -13.36 10.58
CA LEU A 72 -12.11 -13.36 11.86
C LEU A 72 -13.62 -13.11 11.70
N ASN A 73 -14.16 -13.14 10.48
CA ASN A 73 -15.60 -12.93 10.24
C ASN A 73 -16.15 -13.74 9.04
N LYS A 74 -15.83 -15.04 8.98
CA LYS A 74 -16.62 -16.03 8.20
C LYS A 74 -17.48 -16.94 9.09
N VAL A 75 -17.88 -16.46 10.26
CA VAL A 75 -18.92 -17.08 11.08
C VAL A 75 -19.84 -15.96 11.54
N GLN A 76 -20.75 -15.49 10.67
CA GLN A 76 -22.08 -14.95 11.00
C GLN A 76 -22.78 -14.50 9.71
N LYS A 77 -23.24 -15.46 8.89
CA LYS A 77 -24.58 -15.43 8.29
C LYS A 77 -24.93 -16.75 7.62
#